data_AF-A0A919HML5-F1
#
_entry.id   AF-A0A919HML5-F1
#
_cell.length_a   1.000
_cell.length_b   1.000
_cell.length_c   1.000
_cell.angle_alpha   90.00
_cell.angle_beta   90.00
_cell.angle_gamma   90.00
#
_symmetry.space_group_name_H-M   'P 1'
#
loop_
_entity.id
_entity.type
_entity.pdbx_description
1 polymer ?
#
loop_
_entity_poly.entity_id
_entity_poly.type
_entity_poly.pdbx_seq_one_letter_code
_entity_poly.pdbx_strand_id
1 'polypeptide(L)'
;MRQASSYGLGEQVKAALDAGCRHLIIGTGGSATNDGGIGFAGRSARASGVRTAPCCRLPQQVRTAHIQRINLSGLDPRLQQSEIQASCDVTNPLLGEHGATWVYGAQKGADEAALCELEAGMAHYSQLLTQTLGFDVSGRPGAGAAGGMGAALIAYTGATLRPGIDWCWSCLTPTTIFAMPR
;
A
#
# COMPACT_ATOMS: atom_id res chain seq x y z
N MET A 1 -10.45 8.04 -9.46
CA MET A 1 -10.11 7.71 -8.05
C MET A 1 -11.03 6.65 -7.42
N ARG A 2 -12.36 6.82 -7.43
CA ARG A 2 -13.32 5.93 -6.73
C ARG A 2 -13.38 4.47 -7.19
N GLN A 3 -12.94 4.17 -8.41
CA GLN A 3 -12.95 2.82 -9.01
C GLN A 3 -11.55 2.22 -9.23
N ALA A 4 -10.48 2.98 -8.94
CA ALA A 4 -9.12 2.51 -9.16
C ALA A 4 -8.70 1.58 -8.01
N SER A 5 -8.09 0.44 -8.35
CA SER A 5 -7.65 -0.57 -7.38
C SER A 5 -6.16 -0.90 -7.51
N SER A 6 -5.53 -1.17 -6.37
CA SER A 6 -4.17 -1.68 -6.26
C SER A 6 -4.03 -3.19 -6.54
N TYR A 7 -5.11 -3.86 -6.99
CA TYR A 7 -5.13 -5.30 -7.24
C TYR A 7 -3.98 -5.79 -8.14
N GLY A 8 -3.69 -5.06 -9.22
CA GLY A 8 -2.61 -5.42 -10.15
C GLY A 8 -1.22 -5.46 -9.49
N LEU A 9 -0.96 -4.58 -8.51
CA LEU A 9 0.29 -4.64 -7.73
C LEU A 9 0.36 -5.94 -6.92
N GLY A 10 -0.76 -6.39 -6.35
CA GLY A 10 -0.82 -7.67 -5.66
C GLY A 10 -0.54 -8.86 -6.59
N GLU A 11 -0.92 -8.78 -7.87
CA GLU A 11 -0.55 -9.81 -8.86
C GLU A 11 0.95 -9.85 -9.12
N GLN A 12 1.57 -8.68 -9.30
CA GLN A 12 3.01 -8.58 -9.54
C GLN A 12 3.81 -9.08 -8.33
N VAL A 13 3.41 -8.70 -7.12
CA VAL A 13 4.08 -9.17 -5.89
C VAL A 13 3.90 -10.68 -5.73
N LYS A 14 2.71 -11.23 -5.95
CA LYS A 14 2.50 -12.67 -5.90
C LYS A 14 3.39 -13.40 -6.92
N ALA A 15 3.45 -12.92 -8.16
CA ALA A 15 4.29 -13.51 -9.21
C ALA A 15 5.77 -13.49 -8.83
N ALA A 16 6.27 -12.39 -8.26
CA ALA A 16 7.65 -12.31 -7.77
C ALA A 16 7.91 -13.32 -6.63
N LEU A 17 6.98 -13.44 -5.67
CA LEU A 17 7.10 -14.42 -4.59
C LEU A 17 7.08 -15.87 -5.10
N ASP A 18 6.28 -16.15 -6.14
CA ASP A 18 6.20 -17.46 -6.81
C ASP A 18 7.48 -17.76 -7.60
N ALA A 19 8.14 -16.75 -8.16
CA ALA A 19 9.47 -16.86 -8.77
C ALA A 19 10.61 -17.02 -7.75
N GLY A 20 10.30 -17.03 -6.45
CA GLY A 20 11.29 -17.22 -5.39
C GLY A 20 11.94 -15.93 -4.88
N CYS A 21 11.54 -14.75 -5.36
CA CYS A 21 12.03 -13.47 -4.84
C CYS A 21 11.68 -13.33 -3.35
N ARG A 22 12.64 -12.86 -2.56
CA ARG A 22 12.47 -12.55 -1.12
C ARG A 22 12.91 -11.14 -0.75
N HIS A 23 13.51 -10.41 -1.69
CA HIS A 23 13.80 -9.00 -1.57
C HIS A 23 13.00 -8.27 -2.65
N LEU A 24 12.05 -7.42 -2.25
CA LEU A 24 11.18 -6.69 -3.17
C LEU A 24 11.29 -5.18 -2.91
N ILE A 25 11.50 -4.44 -3.99
CA ILE A 25 11.43 -2.97 -3.98
C ILE A 25 10.17 -2.56 -4.72
N ILE A 26 9.28 -1.83 -4.04
CA ILE A 26 7.99 -1.39 -4.56
C ILE A 26 8.00 0.13 -4.73
N GLY A 27 7.89 0.59 -5.98
CA GLY A 27 7.71 2.01 -6.28
C GLY A 27 6.31 2.49 -5.90
N THR A 28 6.18 3.57 -5.12
CA THR A 28 4.88 4.15 -4.73
C THR A 28 4.54 5.48 -5.45
N GLY A 29 5.27 5.81 -6.53
CA GLY A 29 5.03 7.00 -7.34
C GLY A 29 3.90 6.83 -8.38
N GLY A 30 3.26 7.94 -8.76
CA GLY A 30 2.36 7.99 -9.93
C GLY A 30 1.03 7.23 -9.83
N SER A 31 0.59 6.85 -8.63
CA SER A 31 -0.63 6.05 -8.49
C SER A 31 -1.92 6.78 -8.85
N ALA A 32 -2.88 6.07 -9.46
CA ALA A 32 -4.26 6.52 -9.64
C ALA A 32 -5.20 6.10 -8.50
N THR A 33 -4.72 5.31 -7.54
CA THR A 33 -5.50 4.63 -6.51
C THR A 33 -5.72 5.47 -5.24
N ASN A 34 -6.78 5.13 -4.50
CA ASN A 34 -7.04 5.55 -3.12
C ASN A 34 -7.82 4.47 -2.36
N ASP A 35 -7.43 3.22 -2.57
CA ASP A 35 -8.09 2.06 -1.98
C ASP A 35 -7.40 1.57 -0.70
N GLY A 36 -6.48 2.36 -0.12
CA GLY A 36 -5.81 1.99 1.12
C GLY A 36 -4.99 0.69 1.04
N GLY A 37 -4.66 0.24 -0.18
CA GLY A 37 -3.99 -1.04 -0.43
C GLY A 37 -4.85 -2.28 -0.24
N ILE A 38 -6.18 -2.15 -0.19
CA ILE A 38 -7.10 -3.29 -0.07
C ILE A 38 -6.98 -4.22 -1.27
N GLY A 39 -6.88 -3.69 -2.49
CA GLY A 39 -6.71 -4.49 -3.70
C GLY A 39 -5.43 -5.34 -3.64
N PHE A 40 -4.31 -4.72 -3.25
CA PHE A 40 -3.04 -5.37 -3.01
C PHE A 40 -3.18 -6.50 -1.98
N ALA A 41 -3.74 -6.22 -0.80
CA ALA A 41 -3.88 -7.22 0.27
C ALA A 41 -4.82 -8.37 -0.12
N GLY A 42 -5.92 -8.06 -0.81
CA GLY A 42 -6.89 -9.04 -1.27
C GLY A 42 -6.31 -10.01 -2.30
N ARG A 43 -5.41 -9.55 -3.17
CA ARG A 43 -4.77 -10.38 -4.20
C ARG A 43 -3.51 -11.10 -3.71
N SER A 44 -2.72 -10.46 -2.86
CA SER A 44 -1.52 -11.06 -2.28
C SER A 44 -1.82 -12.11 -1.21
N ALA A 45 -3.09 -12.40 -0.95
CA ALA A 45 -3.53 -13.45 -0.06
C ALA A 45 -3.77 -14.80 -0.78
N ARG A 46 -3.56 -15.91 -0.08
CA ARG A 46 -3.85 -17.26 -0.57
C ARG A 46 -5.33 -17.58 -0.40
N ALA A 47 -6.11 -17.57 -1.49
CA ALA A 47 -7.50 -18.05 -1.65
C ALA A 47 -8.57 -17.57 -0.63
N SER A 48 -8.17 -16.94 0.47
CA SER A 48 -8.95 -16.56 1.66
C SER A 48 -8.51 -15.17 2.15
N GLY A 49 -8.15 -14.29 1.21
CA GLY A 49 -7.70 -12.93 1.52
C GLY A 49 -8.74 -12.09 2.24
N VAL A 50 -8.23 -11.01 2.86
CA VAL A 50 -8.94 -9.99 3.64
C VAL A 50 -10.42 -9.97 3.29
N ARG A 51 -11.23 -10.70 4.07
CA ARG A 51 -12.67 -10.83 3.83
C ARG A 51 -13.35 -9.58 4.33
N THR A 52 -13.56 -8.64 3.43
CA THR A 52 -14.43 -7.50 3.67
C THR A 52 -15.87 -7.98 3.43
N ALA A 53 -16.60 -8.24 4.50
CA ALA A 53 -17.98 -8.73 4.42
C ALA A 53 -18.93 -7.63 3.87
N PRO A 54 -20.05 -8.00 3.21
CA PRO A 54 -20.54 -9.35 2.95
C PRO A 54 -20.11 -9.85 1.56
N CYS A 55 -19.25 -10.87 1.55
CA CYS A 55 -18.99 -11.97 0.59
C CYS A 55 -19.30 -11.88 -0.93
N CYS A 56 -19.71 -10.75 -1.50
CA CYS A 56 -20.28 -10.66 -2.86
C CYS A 56 -19.54 -9.69 -3.80
N ARG A 57 -18.41 -9.10 -3.39
CA ARG A 57 -17.63 -8.18 -4.24
C ARG A 57 -16.24 -8.72 -4.50
N LEU A 58 -15.77 -8.55 -5.73
CA LEU A 58 -14.36 -8.81 -6.08
C LEU A 58 -13.46 -7.87 -5.25
N PRO A 59 -12.24 -8.29 -4.85
CA PRO A 59 -11.34 -7.45 -4.06
C PRO A 59 -11.09 -6.06 -4.65
N GLN A 60 -11.06 -5.96 -5.99
CA GLN A 60 -10.89 -4.70 -6.73
C GLN A 60 -12.10 -3.74 -6.66
N GLN A 61 -13.25 -4.20 -6.18
CA GLN A 61 -14.50 -3.42 -6.06
C GLN A 61 -14.80 -3.03 -4.61
N VAL A 62 -13.93 -3.41 -3.67
CA VAL A 62 -14.09 -3.09 -2.25
C VAL A 62 -13.69 -1.64 -2.01
N ARG A 63 -14.57 -0.89 -1.36
CA ARG A 63 -14.32 0.49 -0.92
C ARG A 63 -14.00 0.50 0.57
N THR A 64 -13.09 1.37 0.99
CA THR A 64 -12.66 1.55 2.39
C THR A 64 -13.85 1.75 3.33
N ALA A 65 -14.84 2.56 2.93
CA ALA A 65 -16.06 2.82 3.69
C ALA A 65 -16.95 1.59 3.92
N HIS A 66 -16.83 0.52 3.14
CA HIS A 66 -17.70 -0.66 3.22
C HIS A 66 -17.04 -1.86 3.91
N ILE A 67 -15.82 -1.70 4.41
CA ILE A 67 -15.13 -2.78 5.12
C ILE A 67 -15.79 -2.96 6.48
N GLN A 68 -16.23 -4.17 6.82
CA GLN A 68 -16.72 -4.48 8.16
C GLN A 68 -15.64 -5.07 9.07
N ARG A 69 -14.71 -5.82 8.49
CA ARG A 69 -13.65 -6.51 9.21
C ARG A 69 -12.44 -6.71 8.32
N ILE A 70 -11.25 -6.66 8.91
CA ILE A 70 -10.00 -7.08 8.29
C ILE A 70 -9.60 -8.42 8.91
N ASN A 71 -9.30 -9.39 8.05
CA ASN A 71 -8.77 -10.69 8.49
C ASN A 71 -7.50 -11.00 7.72
N LEU A 72 -6.38 -11.13 8.44
CA LEU A 72 -5.05 -11.36 7.88
C LEU A 72 -4.69 -12.85 7.79
N SER A 73 -5.53 -13.77 8.29
CA SER A 73 -5.22 -15.20 8.34
C SER A 73 -4.96 -15.83 6.96
N GLY A 74 -5.50 -15.23 5.89
CA GLY A 74 -5.30 -15.69 4.52
C GLY A 74 -4.17 -14.97 3.77
N LEU A 75 -3.50 -14.00 4.40
CA LEU A 75 -2.40 -13.28 3.77
C LEU A 75 -1.24 -14.25 3.47
N ASP A 76 -0.59 -14.11 2.31
CA ASP A 76 0.52 -15.02 1.97
C ASP A 76 1.67 -14.83 2.98
N PRO A 77 2.04 -15.90 3.73
CA PRO A 77 3.04 -15.78 4.79
C PRO A 77 4.41 -15.35 4.26
N ARG A 78 4.68 -15.56 2.96
CA ARG A 78 5.94 -15.13 2.34
C ARG A 78 6.11 -13.62 2.37
N LEU A 79 5.04 -12.84 2.46
CA LEU A 79 5.13 -11.37 2.58
C LEU A 79 5.84 -10.93 3.86
N GLN A 80 5.59 -11.63 4.97
CA GLN A 80 6.25 -11.37 6.27
C GLN A 80 7.64 -12.00 6.36
N GLN A 81 7.93 -12.99 5.51
CA GLN A 81 9.23 -13.66 5.41
C GLN A 81 10.17 -13.00 4.40
N SER A 82 9.70 -11.99 3.68
CA SER A 82 10.45 -11.26 2.66
C SER A 82 10.83 -9.89 3.16
N GLU A 83 11.99 -9.40 2.73
CA GLU A 83 12.38 -8.02 2.92
C GLU A 83 11.70 -7.18 1.83
N ILE A 84 10.70 -6.40 2.25
CA ILE A 84 9.94 -5.52 1.36
C ILE A 84 10.26 -4.07 1.69
N GLN A 85 10.65 -3.32 0.68
CA GLN A 85 11.01 -1.91 0.82
C GLN A 85 10.21 -1.10 -0.19
N ALA A 86 9.68 0.03 0.25
CA ALA A 86 8.88 0.90 -0.58
C ALA A 86 9.67 2.18 -0.87
N SER A 87 9.81 2.52 -2.15
CA SER A 87 10.34 3.82 -2.57
C SER A 87 9.25 4.86 -2.34
N CYS A 88 9.45 5.72 -1.34
CA CYS A 88 8.50 6.73 -0.89
C CYS A 88 9.23 8.04 -0.60
N ASP A 89 9.02 9.04 -1.45
CA ASP A 89 9.66 10.37 -1.33
C ASP A 89 8.80 11.39 -0.58
N VAL A 90 7.67 10.94 -0.01
CA VAL A 90 6.70 11.78 0.69
C VAL A 90 6.52 11.30 2.12
N THR A 91 6.23 12.23 3.03
CA THR A 91 6.05 11.94 4.47
C THR A 91 4.60 12.02 4.91
N ASN A 92 3.68 12.32 3.99
CA ASN A 92 2.26 12.50 4.27
C ASN A 92 1.66 11.32 5.05
N PRO A 93 0.95 11.58 6.16
CA PRO A 93 0.22 10.55 6.90
C PRO A 93 -0.94 9.99 6.07
N LEU A 94 -1.62 8.97 6.58
CA LEU A 94 -2.77 8.38 5.90
C LEU A 94 -3.97 9.34 5.87
N LEU A 95 -4.23 10.03 6.99
CA LEU A 95 -5.43 10.82 7.26
C LEU A 95 -5.09 12.29 7.57
N GLY A 96 -6.13 13.13 7.60
CA GLY A 96 -6.06 14.55 7.98
C GLY A 96 -5.77 15.47 6.81
N GLU A 97 -5.62 16.77 7.09
CA GLU A 97 -5.42 17.82 6.08
C GLU A 97 -4.18 17.58 5.19
N HIS A 98 -3.15 16.94 5.76
CA HIS A 98 -1.93 16.55 5.05
C HIS A 98 -1.95 15.07 4.61
N GLY A 99 -3.10 14.41 4.73
CA GLY A 99 -3.29 12.99 4.46
C GLY A 99 -3.43 12.65 2.98
N ALA A 100 -3.56 11.35 2.68
CA ALA A 100 -3.60 10.83 1.33
C ALA A 100 -4.73 11.44 0.48
N THR A 101 -5.93 11.54 1.06
CA THR A 101 -7.12 12.00 0.36
C THR A 101 -7.03 13.49 0.03
N TRP A 102 -6.74 14.33 1.03
CA TRP A 102 -6.75 15.78 0.88
C TRP A 102 -5.60 16.29 0.00
N VAL A 103 -4.40 15.71 0.13
CA VAL A 103 -3.24 16.18 -0.64
C VAL A 103 -3.26 15.68 -2.08
N TYR A 104 -3.66 14.43 -2.31
CA TYR A 104 -3.54 13.81 -3.64
C TYR A 104 -4.88 13.60 -4.36
N GLY A 105 -6.01 13.83 -3.71
CA GLY A 105 -7.33 13.60 -4.30
C GLY A 105 -7.76 14.63 -5.31
N ALA A 106 -7.49 15.91 -5.05
CA ALA A 106 -7.85 17.00 -5.96
C ALA A 106 -7.21 16.82 -7.34
N GLN A 107 -5.89 16.54 -7.39
CA GLN A 107 -5.18 16.27 -8.65
C GLN A 107 -5.63 14.98 -9.36
N LYS A 108 -6.36 14.08 -8.68
CA LYS A 108 -6.95 12.85 -9.25
C LYS A 108 -8.43 13.01 -9.62
N GLY A 109 -8.93 14.25 -9.63
CA GLY A 109 -10.28 14.61 -10.08
C GLY A 109 -11.39 14.36 -9.05
N ALA A 110 -11.07 14.38 -7.74
CA ALA A 110 -12.08 14.33 -6.69
C ALA A 110 -12.59 15.75 -6.36
N ASP A 111 -13.91 15.92 -6.33
CA ASP A 111 -14.55 17.12 -5.79
C ASP A 111 -14.59 17.07 -4.26
N GLU A 112 -14.95 18.18 -3.62
CA GLU A 112 -14.96 18.30 -2.14
C GLU A 112 -15.86 17.25 -1.47
N ALA A 113 -17.02 16.97 -2.05
CA ALA A 113 -17.91 15.91 -1.58
C ALA A 113 -17.24 14.52 -1.66
N ALA A 114 -16.52 14.22 -2.75
CA ALA A 114 -15.73 13.00 -2.87
C ALA A 114 -14.57 12.94 -1.89
N LEU A 115 -13.89 14.06 -1.63
CA LEU A 115 -12.80 14.12 -0.66
C LEU A 115 -13.31 13.78 0.75
N CYS A 116 -14.41 14.41 1.18
CA CYS A 116 -15.04 14.11 2.46
C CYS A 116 -15.46 12.63 2.59
N GLU A 117 -16.08 12.06 1.54
CA GLU A 117 -16.49 10.66 1.53
C GLU A 117 -15.29 9.69 1.58
N LEU A 118 -14.24 9.96 0.79
CA LEU A 118 -13.03 9.15 0.74
C LEU A 118 -12.26 9.21 2.06
N GLU A 119 -12.19 10.39 2.68
CA GLU A 119 -11.52 10.60 3.96
C GLU A 119 -12.24 9.84 5.08
N ALA A 120 -13.56 9.97 5.17
CA ALA A 120 -14.36 9.23 6.14
C ALA A 120 -14.20 7.70 5.97
N GLY A 121 -14.18 7.22 4.71
CA GLY A 121 -13.93 5.82 4.42
C GLY A 121 -12.53 5.37 4.82
N MET A 122 -11.50 6.18 4.56
CA MET A 122 -10.13 5.88 4.94
C MET A 122 -9.94 5.90 6.46
N ALA A 123 -10.58 6.83 7.17
CA ALA A 123 -10.55 6.90 8.63
C ALA A 123 -11.17 5.63 9.26
N HIS A 124 -12.32 5.19 8.73
CA HIS A 124 -12.96 3.93 9.13
C HIS A 124 -12.04 2.73 8.87
N TYR A 125 -11.44 2.64 7.69
CA TYR A 125 -10.48 1.58 7.36
C TYR A 125 -9.27 1.59 8.30
N SER A 126 -8.71 2.76 8.60
CA SER A 126 -7.59 2.92 9.53
C SER A 126 -7.93 2.42 10.93
N GLN A 127 -9.14 2.71 11.43
CA GLN A 127 -9.58 2.21 12.73
C GLN A 127 -9.65 0.68 12.76
N LEU A 128 -10.21 0.06 11.72
CA LEU A 128 -10.26 -1.40 11.62
C LEU A 128 -8.87 -2.02 11.52
N LEU A 129 -7.94 -1.36 10.83
CA LEU A 129 -6.56 -1.80 10.69
C LEU A 129 -5.85 -1.78 12.04
N THR A 130 -5.98 -0.68 12.79
CA THR A 130 -5.45 -0.55 14.16
C THR A 130 -6.02 -1.60 15.11
N GLN A 131 -7.34 -1.85 15.05
CA GLN A 131 -7.97 -2.91 15.86
C GLN A 131 -7.45 -4.31 15.52
N THR A 132 -7.12 -4.55 14.24
CA THR A 132 -6.66 -5.86 13.77
C THR A 132 -5.18 -6.10 14.10
N LEU A 133 -4.36 -5.05 14.01
CA LEU A 133 -2.90 -5.13 14.22
C LEU A 133 -2.47 -4.92 15.67
N GLY A 134 -3.29 -4.21 16.47
CA GLY A 134 -2.94 -3.78 17.82
C GLY A 134 -2.05 -2.54 17.89
N PHE A 135 -1.73 -1.91 16.75
CA PHE A 135 -0.97 -0.66 16.67
C PHE A 135 -1.44 0.21 15.51
N ASP A 136 -1.24 1.53 15.60
CA ASP A 136 -1.66 2.48 14.57
C ASP A 136 -0.55 2.73 13.54
N VAL A 137 -0.91 2.66 12.26
CA VAL A 137 -0.04 2.97 11.12
C VAL A 137 -0.35 4.32 10.47
N SER A 138 -1.48 4.94 10.82
CA SER A 138 -2.03 6.11 10.13
C SER A 138 -1.11 7.33 10.18
N GLY A 139 -0.44 7.54 11.31
CA GLY A 139 0.49 8.63 11.53
C GLY A 139 1.93 8.35 11.08
N ARG A 140 2.24 7.17 10.54
CA ARG A 140 3.61 6.86 10.13
C ARG A 140 4.01 7.70 8.91
N PRO A 141 5.23 8.26 8.86
CA PRO A 141 5.69 9.01 7.70
C PRO A 141 5.56 8.19 6.41
N GLY A 142 4.87 8.76 5.41
CA GLY A 142 4.64 8.12 4.12
C GLY A 142 3.48 7.12 4.11
N ALA A 143 2.73 6.97 5.22
CA ALA A 143 1.55 6.11 5.27
C ALA A 143 0.50 6.47 4.19
N GLY A 144 0.39 7.74 3.83
CA GLY A 144 -0.52 8.22 2.79
C GLY A 144 -0.04 8.01 1.35
N ALA A 145 1.21 7.54 1.17
CA ALA A 145 1.77 7.32 -0.16
C ALA A 145 0.90 6.40 -1.02
N ALA A 146 0.79 6.74 -2.30
CA ALA A 146 -0.04 6.04 -3.29
C ALA A 146 -1.50 5.75 -2.85
N GLY A 147 -2.12 6.68 -2.12
CA GLY A 147 -3.52 6.54 -1.70
C GLY A 147 -3.72 5.52 -0.57
N GLY A 148 -2.78 5.49 0.37
CA GLY A 148 -2.75 4.59 1.52
C GLY A 148 -2.03 3.26 1.30
N MET A 149 -1.31 3.10 0.18
CA MET A 149 -0.45 1.94 -0.05
C MET A 149 0.71 1.88 0.94
N GLY A 150 1.27 3.03 1.32
CA GLY A 150 2.32 3.09 2.33
C GLY A 150 1.88 2.44 3.65
N ALA A 151 0.69 2.82 4.13
CA ALA A 151 0.08 2.20 5.31
C ALA A 151 -0.12 0.68 5.13
N ALA A 152 -0.62 0.24 3.96
CA ALA A 152 -0.84 -1.17 3.67
C ALA A 152 0.46 -1.99 3.64
N LEU A 153 1.53 -1.49 3.02
CA LEU A 153 2.82 -2.17 2.96
C LEU A 153 3.43 -2.30 4.36
N ILE A 154 3.35 -1.24 5.18
CA ILE A 154 3.78 -1.29 6.58
C ILE A 154 2.95 -2.33 7.34
N ALA A 155 1.63 -2.21 7.27
CA ALA A 155 0.69 -3.03 8.04
C ALA A 155 0.75 -4.52 7.69
N TYR A 156 0.81 -4.85 6.40
CA TYR A 156 0.64 -6.21 5.92
C TYR A 156 1.94 -6.94 5.68
N THR A 157 3.06 -6.22 5.49
CA THR A 157 4.33 -6.85 5.17
C THR A 157 5.49 -6.40 6.07
N GLY A 158 5.26 -5.45 6.98
CA GLY A 158 6.34 -4.87 7.77
C GLY A 158 7.31 -4.04 6.94
N ALA A 159 6.89 -3.54 5.77
CA ALA A 159 7.80 -2.85 4.86
C ALA A 159 8.45 -1.61 5.48
N THR A 160 9.66 -1.32 5.03
CA THR A 160 10.33 -0.04 5.31
C THR A 160 10.12 0.93 4.16
N LEU A 161 9.81 2.18 4.47
CA LEU A 161 9.67 3.25 3.49
C LEU A 161 10.98 4.03 3.45
N ARG A 162 11.56 4.18 2.26
CA ARG A 162 12.80 4.91 2.05
C ARG A 162 12.70 5.81 0.81
N PRO A 163 13.40 6.95 0.78
CA PRO A 163 13.52 7.76 -0.43
C PRO A 163 14.03 6.92 -1.61
N GLY A 164 13.52 7.19 -2.81
CA GLY A 164 13.94 6.48 -4.01
C GLY A 164 15.40 6.73 -4.39
N ILE A 165 15.93 7.91 -4.05
CA ILE A 165 17.33 8.23 -4.30
C ILE A 165 18.29 7.35 -3.49
N ASP A 166 17.94 7.04 -2.25
CA ASP A 166 18.74 6.17 -1.38
C ASP A 166 18.82 4.75 -1.99
N TRP A 167 17.73 4.30 -2.60
CA TRP A 167 17.70 3.05 -3.36
C TRP A 167 18.61 3.07 -4.56
N CYS A 168 18.47 4.08 -5.42
CA CYS A 168 19.33 4.25 -6.58
C CYS A 168 20.80 4.21 -6.17
N TRP A 169 21.15 4.90 -5.08
CA TRP A 169 22.51 4.91 -4.55
C TRP A 169 23.00 3.55 -4.06
N SER A 170 22.13 2.79 -3.37
CA SER A 170 22.47 1.44 -2.90
C SER A 170 22.73 0.44 -4.05
N CYS A 171 22.07 0.63 -5.20
CA CYS A 171 22.25 -0.20 -6.40
C CYS A 171 23.44 0.24 -7.25
N LEU A 172 23.86 1.50 -7.12
CA LEU A 172 24.94 2.13 -7.89
C LEU A 172 26.21 2.20 -7.04
N THR A 173 26.83 1.07 -6.75
CA THR A 173 28.13 1.08 -6.04
C THR A 173 29.26 1.60 -6.95
N PRO A 174 30.29 2.29 -6.41
CA PRO A 174 31.45 2.73 -7.18
C PRO A 174 32.15 1.57 -7.92
N THR A 175 32.11 0.36 -7.35
CA THR A 175 32.60 -0.88 -7.97
C THR A 175 31.80 -1.32 -9.19
N THR A 176 30.55 -0.86 -9.38
CA THR A 176 29.77 -1.15 -10.60
C THR A 176 29.91 -0.06 -11.66
N ILE A 177 30.17 1.19 -11.25
CA ILE A 177 30.27 2.35 -12.16
C ILE A 177 31.71 2.59 -12.66
N PHE A 178 32.71 2.40 -11.79
CA PHE A 178 34.11 2.73 -12.08
C PHE A 178 35.01 1.51 -12.32
N ALA A 179 34.47 0.28 -12.29
CA ALA A 179 35.18 -0.90 -12.73
C ALA A 179 35.13 -1.05 -14.26
N MET A 180 35.74 -0.10 -14.98
CA MET A 180 36.21 -0.38 -16.33
C MET A 180 37.66 -0.88 -16.23
N PRO A 181 38.00 -2.05 -16.81
CA PRO A 181 39.38 -2.50 -16.85
C PRO A 181 40.20 -1.46 -17.64
N ARG A 182 41.29 -0.99 -17.04
CA ARG A 182 42.37 -0.32 -17.79
C ARG A 182 43.15 -1.35 -18.59
#